data_AF-A0A368FP63-F1
#
_entry.id   AF-A0A368FP63-F1
#
_cell.length_a   1.000
_cell.length_b   1.000
_cell.length_c   1.000
_cell.angle_alpha   90.00
_cell.angle_beta   90.00
_cell.angle_gamma   90.00
#
_symmetry.space_group_name_H-M   'P 1'
#
loop_
_entity.id
_entity.type
_entity.pdbx_description
1 polymer ?
#
loop_
_entity_poly.entity_id
_entity_poly.type
_entity_poly.pdbx_seq_one_letter_code
_entity_poly.pdbx_strand_id
1 'polypeptide(L)'
;MNLYELESLGLKTENDPDEAFIIKFMDDYRKTIQIKEGDNFNVAFRRLQALLRTLRDDKEKPRIYNDTFQTYIKEGIIEECAFNPTGVTAFYLPHRHVWTPGKSTELRVVFDASSHGRNEFSLNDVIYEGHALTPLIHEVLLQFRTHKNTMVADIQKAFLHIRLPDHHRDATRFLWIKDLDSPAEAYRAGKQSYREGTGQMWTTFSSKEKLPTT
;
A
#
# COMPACT_ATOMS: atom_id res chain seq x y z
N MET A 1 11.46 28.42 -15.33
CA MET A 1 10.26 27.70 -14.88
C MET A 1 10.76 26.43 -14.23
N ASN A 2 10.58 26.29 -12.92
CA ASN A 2 11.09 25.15 -12.17
C ASN A 2 10.10 24.00 -12.35
N LEU A 3 10.49 22.99 -13.14
CA LEU A 3 9.62 21.88 -13.56
C LEU A 3 9.09 21.04 -12.38
N TYR A 4 9.65 21.23 -11.18
CA TYR A 4 9.35 20.48 -9.97
C TYR A 4 8.46 21.22 -8.96
N GLU A 5 8.01 22.44 -9.28
CA GLU A 5 7.01 23.11 -8.44
C GLU A 5 5.68 22.39 -8.58
N LEU A 6 5.03 22.05 -7.45
CA LEU A 6 3.72 21.38 -7.39
C LEU A 6 2.65 22.13 -8.21
N GLU A 7 2.76 23.46 -8.28
CA GLU A 7 1.93 24.31 -9.13
C GLU A 7 2.09 24.00 -10.63
N SER A 8 3.28 23.58 -11.06
CA SER A 8 3.55 23.14 -12.43
C SER A 8 2.94 21.76 -12.74
N LEU A 9 2.58 20.99 -11.71
CA LEU A 9 1.83 19.73 -11.80
C LEU A 9 0.31 19.93 -11.64
N GLY A 10 -0.16 21.18 -11.56
CA GLY A 10 -1.58 21.52 -11.35
C GLY A 10 -2.07 21.31 -9.91
N LEU A 11 -1.15 21.06 -8.96
CA LEU A 11 -1.47 20.92 -7.54
C LEU A 11 -1.32 22.28 -6.86
N LYS A 12 -2.43 22.81 -6.33
CA LYS A 12 -2.43 24.08 -5.59
C LYS A 12 -1.73 23.88 -4.24
N THR A 13 -0.70 24.67 -3.97
CA THR A 13 0.11 24.62 -2.73
C THR A 13 -0.22 25.70 -1.72
N GLU A 14 -1.18 26.58 -2.04
CA GLU A 14 -1.64 27.59 -1.09
C GLU A 14 -2.29 26.88 0.09
N ASN A 15 -1.79 27.15 1.31
CA ASN A 15 -2.30 26.64 2.59
C ASN A 15 -3.82 26.50 2.52
N ASP A 16 -4.29 25.27 2.36
CA ASP A 16 -5.71 24.99 2.36
C ASP A 16 -6.20 25.43 3.75
N PRO A 17 -7.11 26.43 3.86
CA PRO A 17 -7.64 26.85 5.15
C PRO A 17 -8.27 25.68 5.92
N ASP A 18 -8.58 24.59 5.23
CA ASP A 18 -9.08 23.35 5.80
C ASP A 18 -7.97 22.37 6.20
N GLU A 19 -6.67 22.62 5.95
CA GLU A 19 -5.59 21.68 6.29
C GLU A 19 -5.52 21.40 7.80
N ALA A 20 -5.61 22.46 8.62
CA ALA A 20 -5.67 22.31 10.08
C ALA A 20 -6.94 21.59 10.54
N PHE A 21 -8.06 21.80 9.83
CA PHE A 21 -9.32 21.12 10.08
C PHE A 21 -9.25 19.64 9.69
N ILE A 22 -8.63 19.31 8.55
CA ILE A 22 -8.38 17.96 8.05
C ILE A 22 -7.44 17.23 9.00
N ILE A 23 -6.34 17.85 9.44
CA ILE A 23 -5.40 17.24 10.41
C ILE A 23 -6.14 16.93 11.71
N LYS A 24 -6.90 17.89 12.25
CA LYS A 24 -7.69 17.70 13.47
C LYS A 24 -8.75 16.61 13.29
N PHE A 25 -9.46 16.60 12.18
CA PHE A 25 -10.44 15.59 11.82
C PHE A 25 -9.78 14.21 11.71
N MET A 26 -8.62 14.10 11.06
CA MET A 26 -7.88 12.84 10.93
C MET A 26 -7.41 12.34 12.29
N ASP A 27 -6.96 13.23 13.18
CA ASP A 27 -6.56 12.89 14.55
C ASP A 27 -7.75 12.41 15.39
N ASP A 28 -8.94 13.01 15.20
CA ASP A 28 -10.16 12.59 15.88
C ASP A 28 -10.72 11.28 15.29
N TYR A 29 -10.76 11.13 13.97
CA TYR A 29 -11.13 9.89 13.28
C TYR A 29 -10.24 8.72 13.69
N ARG A 30 -8.91 8.93 13.80
CA ARG A 30 -7.96 7.91 14.27
C ARG A 30 -8.34 7.33 15.64
N LYS A 31 -8.86 8.15 16.56
CA LYS A 31 -9.29 7.69 17.89
C LYS A 31 -10.52 6.77 17.82
N THR A 32 -11.30 6.86 16.74
CA THR A 32 -12.52 6.05 16.53
C THR A 32 -12.24 4.69 15.89
N ILE A 33 -11.07 4.49 15.26
CA ILE A 33 -10.71 3.20 14.66
C ILE A 33 -10.39 2.19 15.75
N GLN A 34 -11.32 1.27 16.00
CA GLN A 34 -11.16 0.16 16.94
C GLN A 34 -11.14 -1.15 16.14
N ILE A 35 -9.96 -1.62 15.71
CA ILE A 35 -9.80 -2.97 15.15
C ILE A 35 -9.60 -3.91 16.33
N LYS A 36 -10.55 -4.81 16.59
CA LYS A 36 -10.37 -5.87 17.58
C LYS A 36 -9.29 -6.83 17.10
N GLU A 37 -8.30 -7.09 17.95
CA GLU A 37 -7.38 -8.23 17.80
C GLU A 37 -8.22 -9.51 17.85
N GLY A 38 -8.28 -10.26 16.74
CA GLY A 38 -9.23 -11.37 16.64
C GLY A 38 -8.93 -12.39 15.57
N ASP A 39 -9.37 -12.17 14.33
CA ASP A 39 -9.44 -13.26 13.35
C ASP A 39 -8.57 -13.04 12.09
N ASN A 40 -8.18 -11.80 11.78
CA ASN A 40 -7.49 -11.52 10.53
C ASN A 40 -6.08 -12.17 10.42
N PHE A 41 -5.37 -12.39 11.54
CA PHE A 41 -4.13 -13.20 11.54
C PHE A 41 -4.38 -14.62 11.04
N ASN A 42 -5.45 -15.28 11.51
CA ASN A 42 -5.80 -16.63 11.09
C ASN A 42 -6.14 -16.68 9.60
N VAL A 43 -6.83 -15.65 9.09
CA VAL A 43 -7.13 -15.53 7.67
C VAL A 43 -5.84 -15.39 6.86
N ALA A 44 -4.95 -14.48 7.24
CA ALA A 44 -3.66 -14.29 6.57
C ALA A 44 -2.81 -15.57 6.59
N PHE A 45 -2.74 -16.26 7.73
CA PHE A 45 -2.01 -17.50 7.88
C PHE A 45 -2.56 -18.63 7.00
N ARG A 46 -3.89 -18.83 6.99
CA ARG A 46 -4.52 -19.84 6.10
C ARG A 46 -4.28 -19.54 4.63
N ARG A 47 -4.35 -18.27 4.23
CA ARG A 47 -4.05 -17.87 2.84
C ARG A 47 -2.59 -18.07 2.49
N LEU A 48 -1.66 -17.82 3.42
CA LEU A 48 -0.25 -18.14 3.24
C LEU A 48 -0.04 -19.64 3.08
N GLN A 49 -0.66 -20.49 3.91
CA GLN A 49 -0.56 -21.94 3.75
C GLN A 49 -1.07 -22.42 2.38
N ALA A 50 -2.18 -21.87 1.90
CA ALA A 50 -2.71 -22.18 0.57
C ALA A 50 -1.74 -21.72 -0.54
N LEU A 51 -1.19 -20.52 -0.41
CA LEU A 51 -0.19 -19.96 -1.32
C LEU A 51 1.04 -20.88 -1.41
N LEU A 52 1.58 -21.33 -0.29
CA LEU A 52 2.77 -22.19 -0.24
C LEU A 52 2.54 -23.54 -0.89
N ARG A 53 1.34 -24.13 -0.74
CA ARG A 53 0.97 -25.37 -1.45
C ARG A 53 1.05 -25.17 -2.97
N THR A 54 0.47 -24.08 -3.47
CA THR A 54 0.52 -23.75 -4.91
C THR A 54 1.93 -23.44 -5.41
N LEU A 55 2.75 -22.78 -4.59
CA LEU A 55 4.12 -22.47 -4.96
C LEU A 55 5.00 -23.73 -4.99
N ARG A 56 4.78 -24.69 -4.08
CA ARG A 56 5.56 -25.94 -3.98
C ARG A 56 5.51 -26.81 -5.24
N ASP A 57 4.42 -26.73 -5.99
CA ASP A 57 4.22 -27.50 -7.21
C ASP A 57 4.98 -26.92 -8.42
N ASP A 58 5.59 -25.74 -8.28
CA ASP A 58 6.31 -25.02 -9.34
C ASP A 58 7.80 -24.85 -8.98
N LYS A 59 8.69 -24.97 -9.98
CA LYS A 59 10.15 -24.89 -9.77
C LYS A 59 10.67 -23.44 -9.66
N GLU A 60 10.04 -22.50 -10.36
CA GLU A 60 10.54 -21.12 -10.47
C GLU A 60 9.77 -20.14 -9.59
N LYS A 61 8.45 -20.34 -9.45
CA LYS A 61 7.60 -19.39 -8.69
C LYS A 61 8.05 -19.17 -7.23
N PRO A 62 8.44 -20.20 -6.45
CA PRO A 62 8.94 -19.98 -5.09
C PRO A 62 10.15 -19.05 -5.04
N ARG A 63 11.10 -19.24 -5.97
CA ARG A 63 12.31 -18.43 -6.06
C ARG A 63 11.98 -16.98 -6.38
N ILE A 64 11.18 -16.75 -7.42
CA ILE A 64 10.78 -15.38 -7.83
C ILE A 64 9.99 -14.70 -6.72
N TYR A 65 9.10 -15.43 -6.03
CA TYR A 65 8.34 -14.94 -4.89
C TYR A 65 9.26 -14.50 -3.73
N ASN A 66 10.24 -15.32 -3.36
CA ASN A 66 11.23 -14.99 -2.34
C ASN A 66 12.09 -13.79 -2.75
N ASP A 67 12.63 -13.80 -3.99
CA ASP A 67 13.45 -12.72 -4.54
C ASP A 67 12.70 -11.37 -4.55
N THR A 68 11.39 -11.39 -4.77
CA THR A 68 10.53 -10.19 -4.72
C THR A 68 10.53 -9.57 -3.33
N PHE A 69 10.31 -10.37 -2.29
CA PHE A 69 10.30 -9.86 -0.91
C PHE A 69 11.68 -9.46 -0.40
N GLN A 70 12.73 -10.20 -0.79
CA GLN A 70 14.12 -9.80 -0.53
C GLN A 70 14.44 -8.44 -1.16
N THR A 71 13.94 -8.20 -2.38
CA THR A 71 14.06 -6.89 -3.04
C THR A 71 13.32 -5.81 -2.25
N TYR A 72 12.11 -6.09 -1.74
CA TYR A 72 11.37 -5.12 -0.92
C TYR A 72 12.09 -4.76 0.38
N ILE A 73 12.75 -5.74 1.04
CA ILE A 73 13.58 -5.46 2.23
C ILE A 73 14.76 -4.58 1.85
N LYS A 74 15.48 -4.94 0.77
CA LYS A 74 16.63 -4.18 0.29
C LYS A 74 16.28 -2.73 -0.10
N GLU A 75 15.12 -2.52 -0.70
CA GLU A 75 14.60 -1.20 -1.09
C GLU A 75 14.01 -0.41 0.10
N GLY A 76 13.91 -1.03 1.28
CA GLY A 76 13.30 -0.42 2.47
C GLY A 76 11.77 -0.27 2.38
N ILE A 77 11.14 -0.98 1.45
CA ILE A 77 9.68 -0.98 1.25
C ILE A 77 9.00 -1.73 2.40
N ILE A 78 9.64 -2.79 2.89
CA ILE A 78 9.15 -3.58 4.04
C ILE A 78 10.25 -3.74 5.09
N GLU A 79 9.84 -3.94 6.33
CA GLU A 79 10.71 -4.26 7.46
C GLU A 79 10.13 -5.42 8.27
N GLU A 80 11.01 -6.17 8.95
CA GLU A 80 10.58 -7.17 9.93
C GLU A 80 9.91 -6.46 11.11
N CYS A 81 8.82 -7.03 11.63
CA CYS A 81 8.08 -6.44 12.74
C CYS A 81 8.10 -7.33 13.98
N ALA A 82 8.22 -6.70 15.15
CA ALA A 82 8.13 -7.39 16.42
C ALA A 82 6.73 -7.99 16.61
N PHE A 83 6.68 -9.11 17.35
CA PHE A 83 5.43 -9.80 17.67
C PHE A 83 4.38 -8.83 18.25
N ASN A 84 4.78 -8.02 19.22
CA ASN A 84 3.91 -7.01 19.83
C ASN A 84 3.77 -5.78 18.91
N PRO A 85 2.53 -5.38 18.56
CA PRO A 85 2.26 -4.10 17.91
C PRO A 85 2.76 -2.92 18.71
N THR A 86 3.30 -1.94 18.00
CA THR A 86 3.76 -0.65 18.53
C THR A 86 2.89 0.50 18.03
N GLY A 87 2.08 0.26 16.99
CA GLY A 87 1.20 1.23 16.36
C GLY A 87 -0.16 1.37 17.05
N VAL A 88 -1.00 2.24 16.48
CA VAL A 88 -2.38 2.47 16.96
C VAL A 88 -3.30 1.28 16.72
N THR A 89 -2.94 0.41 15.78
CA THR A 89 -3.68 -0.79 15.42
C THR A 89 -2.78 -1.81 14.74
N ALA A 90 -3.17 -3.09 14.76
CA ALA A 90 -2.50 -4.17 14.07
C ALA A 90 -3.45 -4.90 13.12
N PHE A 91 -3.05 -5.05 11.86
CA PHE A 91 -3.83 -5.77 10.86
C PHE A 91 -2.91 -6.60 9.95
N TYR A 92 -3.20 -7.90 9.84
CA TYR A 92 -2.44 -8.84 9.01
C TYR A 92 -3.07 -9.00 7.63
N LEU A 93 -2.55 -8.28 6.64
CA LEU A 93 -2.96 -8.40 5.25
C LEU A 93 -2.61 -9.79 4.70
N PRO A 94 -3.61 -10.59 4.29
CA PRO A 94 -3.34 -11.74 3.45
C PRO A 94 -2.81 -11.28 2.10
N HIS A 95 -1.93 -12.06 1.49
CA HIS A 95 -1.41 -11.76 0.16
C HIS A 95 -1.42 -12.98 -0.74
N ARG A 96 -1.33 -12.73 -2.05
CA ARG A 96 -1.24 -13.76 -3.08
C ARG A 96 -0.26 -13.35 -4.17
N HIS A 97 0.31 -14.35 -4.83
CA HIS A 97 1.05 -14.11 -6.06
C HIS A 97 0.06 -13.93 -7.24
N VAL A 98 0.38 -12.99 -8.11
CA VAL A 98 -0.26 -12.82 -9.42
C VAL A 98 0.81 -13.05 -10.46
N TRP A 99 0.65 -14.13 -11.21
CA TRP A 99 1.52 -14.49 -12.31
C TRP A 99 0.98 -13.90 -13.62
N THR A 100 1.80 -13.13 -14.32
CA THR A 100 1.47 -12.57 -15.64
C THR A 100 2.67 -12.78 -16.57
N PRO A 101 2.73 -13.92 -17.28
CA PRO A 101 3.87 -14.25 -18.13
C PRO A 101 4.02 -13.23 -19.25
N GLY A 102 5.27 -12.92 -19.62
CA GLY A 102 5.57 -11.97 -20.71
C GLY A 102 5.46 -10.48 -20.33
N LYS A 103 5.29 -10.14 -19.05
CA LYS A 103 5.48 -8.77 -18.55
C LYS A 103 6.89 -8.61 -17.97
N SER A 104 7.36 -7.36 -17.89
CA SER A 104 8.65 -7.01 -17.25
C SER A 104 8.75 -7.48 -15.79
N THR A 105 7.61 -7.62 -15.11
CA THR A 105 7.50 -8.23 -13.78
C THR A 105 6.50 -9.39 -13.85
N GLU A 106 7.01 -10.60 -14.04
CA GLU A 106 6.18 -11.79 -14.27
C GLU A 106 5.41 -12.25 -13.03
N LEU A 107 5.94 -11.98 -11.83
CA LEU A 107 5.28 -12.26 -10.56
C LEU A 107 5.13 -10.98 -9.75
N ARG A 108 3.90 -10.69 -9.33
CA ARG A 108 3.59 -9.58 -8.41
C ARG A 108 2.93 -10.10 -7.15
N VAL A 109 3.29 -9.55 -6.00
CA VAL A 109 2.61 -9.81 -4.74
C VAL A 109 1.49 -8.79 -4.58
N VAL A 110 0.28 -9.27 -4.30
CA VAL A 110 -0.90 -8.44 -4.06
C VAL A 110 -1.42 -8.69 -2.66
N PHE A 111 -1.53 -7.63 -1.87
CA PHE A 111 -2.13 -7.64 -0.54
C PHE A 111 -3.64 -7.41 -0.64
N ASP A 112 -4.41 -8.17 0.12
CA ASP A 112 -5.86 -8.08 0.17
C ASP A 112 -6.33 -7.34 1.42
N ALA A 113 -6.43 -6.02 1.31
CA ALA A 113 -6.98 -5.15 2.34
C ALA A 113 -8.50 -5.24 2.49
N SER A 114 -9.18 -5.96 1.59
CA SER A 114 -10.62 -6.24 1.69
C SER A 114 -10.94 -7.53 2.43
N SER A 115 -9.92 -8.29 2.83
CA SER A 115 -10.10 -9.50 3.62
C SER A 115 -10.48 -9.17 5.06
N HIS A 116 -11.38 -9.95 5.65
CA HIS A 116 -11.80 -9.83 7.03
C HIS A 116 -12.29 -11.17 7.59
N GLY A 117 -12.29 -11.30 8.92
CA GLY A 117 -12.91 -12.42 9.62
C GLY A 117 -14.44 -12.39 9.53
N ARG A 118 -15.10 -13.44 10.02
CA ARG A 118 -16.57 -13.48 10.04
C ARG A 118 -17.10 -12.44 11.04
N ASN A 119 -17.95 -11.51 10.56
CA ASN A 119 -18.48 -10.39 11.34
C ASN A 119 -17.41 -9.37 11.81
N GLU A 120 -16.27 -9.30 11.11
CA GLU A 120 -15.25 -8.26 11.33
C GLU A 120 -15.22 -7.29 10.14
N PHE A 121 -14.63 -6.11 10.38
CA PHE A 121 -14.37 -5.12 9.33
C PHE A 121 -13.04 -5.42 8.63
N SER A 122 -12.98 -5.17 7.31
CA SER A 122 -11.72 -5.17 6.58
C SER A 122 -10.95 -3.88 6.80
N LEU A 123 -9.67 -3.85 6.41
CA LEU A 123 -8.88 -2.63 6.45
C LEU A 123 -9.51 -1.55 5.56
N ASN A 124 -10.05 -1.92 4.41
CA ASN A 124 -10.73 -0.98 3.52
C ASN A 124 -12.02 -0.38 4.13
N ASP A 125 -12.69 -1.09 5.04
CA ASP A 125 -13.92 -0.57 5.67
C ASP A 125 -13.65 0.46 6.76
N VAL A 126 -12.41 0.48 7.30
CA VAL A 126 -12.02 1.34 8.42
C VAL A 126 -11.06 2.46 8.03
N ILE A 127 -10.40 2.33 6.87
CA ILE A 127 -9.60 3.43 6.31
C ILE A 127 -10.54 4.54 5.85
N TYR A 128 -10.23 5.77 6.27
CA TYR A 128 -10.88 6.94 5.72
C TYR A 128 -10.46 7.15 4.26
N GLU A 129 -11.43 7.17 3.34
CA GLU A 129 -11.20 7.24 1.89
C GLU A 129 -10.56 8.58 1.45
N GLY A 130 -10.61 9.62 2.28
CA GLY A 130 -10.06 10.92 1.94
C GLY A 130 -10.88 11.65 0.88
N HIS A 131 -10.44 12.87 0.54
CA HIS A 131 -10.94 13.54 -0.66
C HIS A 131 -10.21 12.97 -1.89
N ALA A 132 -10.92 12.84 -3.02
CA ALA A 132 -10.31 12.41 -4.26
C ALA A 132 -9.29 13.45 -4.75
N LEU A 133 -8.00 13.15 -4.57
CA LEU A 133 -6.89 13.99 -5.04
C LEU A 133 -6.52 13.74 -6.51
N THR A 134 -7.22 12.82 -7.18
CA THR A 134 -6.97 12.54 -8.60
C THR A 134 -7.60 13.65 -9.43
N PRO A 135 -6.80 14.49 -10.13
CA PRO A 135 -7.36 15.49 -11.04
C PRO A 135 -8.19 14.79 -12.11
N LEU A 136 -9.24 15.48 -12.58
CA LEU A 136 -10.12 14.90 -13.58
C LEU A 136 -9.29 14.58 -14.83
N ILE A 137 -9.36 13.34 -15.31
CA ILE A 137 -8.48 12.90 -16.41
C ILE A 137 -8.62 13.76 -17.66
N HIS A 138 -9.80 14.32 -17.90
CA HIS A 138 -10.02 15.24 -19.01
C HIS A 138 -9.32 16.59 -18.81
N GLU A 139 -9.22 17.11 -17.58
CA GLU A 139 -8.47 18.33 -17.27
C GLU A 139 -6.98 18.11 -17.54
N VAL A 140 -6.43 16.97 -17.06
CA VAL A 140 -5.04 16.58 -17.30
C VAL A 140 -4.77 16.48 -18.81
N LEU A 141 -5.66 15.84 -19.57
CA LEU A 141 -5.52 15.69 -21.02
C LEU A 141 -5.65 17.02 -21.78
N LEU A 142 -6.52 17.93 -21.33
CA LEU A 142 -6.67 19.26 -21.92
C LEU A 142 -5.41 20.10 -21.67
N GLN A 143 -4.90 20.12 -20.44
CA GLN A 143 -3.66 20.82 -20.10
C GLN A 143 -2.46 20.22 -20.83
N PHE A 144 -2.42 18.91 -21.02
CA PHE A 144 -1.38 18.27 -21.84
C PHE A 144 -1.38 18.79 -23.28
N ARG A 145 -2.56 19.06 -23.86
CA ARG A 145 -2.70 19.58 -25.23
C ARG A 145 -2.35 21.07 -25.39
N THR A 146 -2.38 21.87 -24.33
CA THR A 146 -2.05 23.30 -24.42
C THR A 146 -0.55 23.56 -24.50
N HIS A 147 0.29 22.58 -24.14
CA HIS A 147 1.74 22.73 -24.12
C HIS A 147 2.38 22.25 -25.43
N LYS A 148 3.31 23.05 -25.97
CA LYS A 148 4.03 22.72 -27.21
C LYS A 148 4.90 21.47 -27.09
N ASN A 149 5.47 21.24 -25.91
CA ASN A 149 6.32 20.11 -25.60
C ASN A 149 5.83 19.48 -24.28
N THR A 150 5.73 18.16 -24.25
CA THR A 150 5.26 17.41 -23.09
C THR A 150 6.15 16.18 -22.85
N MET A 151 6.39 15.84 -21.59
CA MET A 151 7.12 14.64 -21.21
C MET A 151 6.17 13.66 -20.52
N VAL A 152 6.33 12.37 -20.84
CA VAL A 152 5.62 11.28 -20.18
C VAL A 152 6.66 10.37 -19.55
N ALA A 153 6.44 10.02 -18.29
CA ALA A 153 7.29 9.08 -17.56
C ALA A 153 6.41 8.12 -16.76
N ASP A 154 6.80 6.85 -16.72
CA ASP A 154 6.20 5.84 -15.84
C ASP A 154 7.07 5.69 -14.60
N ILE A 155 6.48 5.89 -13.41
CA ILE A 155 7.18 5.71 -12.14
C ILE A 155 7.05 4.25 -11.72
N GLN A 156 8.12 3.50 -11.93
CA GLN A 156 8.18 2.10 -11.55
C GLN A 156 7.86 1.93 -10.05
N LYS A 157 6.88 1.07 -9.74
CA LYS A 157 6.46 0.73 -8.36
C LYS A 157 6.01 1.95 -7.53
N ALA A 158 5.42 2.98 -8.13
CA ALA A 158 5.01 4.21 -7.42
C ALA A 158 4.26 3.97 -6.09
N PHE A 159 3.29 3.06 -6.07
CA PHE A 159 2.51 2.74 -4.86
C PHE A 159 3.33 2.14 -3.72
N LEU A 160 4.43 1.43 -4.02
CA LEU A 160 5.30 0.86 -2.99
C LEU A 160 6.22 1.90 -2.33
N HIS A 161 6.33 3.08 -2.93
CA HIS A 161 7.10 4.20 -2.37
C HIS A 161 6.28 5.09 -1.43
N ILE A 162 4.98 4.80 -1.24
CA ILE A 162 4.12 5.55 -0.33
C ILE A 162 4.50 5.19 1.11
N ARG A 163 4.88 6.21 1.89
CA ARG A 163 5.32 6.04 3.28
C ARG A 163 4.14 6.08 4.25
N LEU A 164 4.14 5.13 5.17
CA LEU A 164 3.29 5.17 6.35
C LEU A 164 4.11 5.69 7.54
N PRO A 165 3.65 6.69 8.30
CA PRO A 165 4.20 7.02 9.61
C PRO A 165 4.15 5.83 10.55
N ASP A 166 5.13 5.86 11.46
CA ASP A 166 5.49 4.76 12.35
C ASP A 166 4.29 4.17 13.10
N HIS A 167 3.35 5.01 13.54
CA HIS A 167 2.19 4.58 14.31
C HIS A 167 1.11 3.85 13.48
N HIS A 168 1.12 3.96 12.15
CA HIS A 168 0.16 3.28 11.25
C HIS A 168 0.73 2.04 10.56
N ARG A 169 2.04 1.81 10.61
CA ARG A 169 2.67 0.69 9.88
C ARG A 169 2.14 -0.67 10.27
N ASP A 170 1.75 -0.84 11.54
CA ASP A 170 1.19 -2.10 12.03
C ASP A 170 -0.18 -2.44 11.42
N ALA A 171 -0.86 -1.49 10.76
CA ALA A 171 -2.04 -1.76 9.93
C ALA A 171 -1.72 -2.47 8.60
N THR A 172 -0.44 -2.64 8.26
CA THR A 172 0.03 -3.28 7.01
C THR A 172 0.89 -4.52 7.28
N ARG A 173 0.69 -5.19 8.42
CA ARG A 173 1.44 -6.41 8.71
C ARG A 173 1.07 -7.50 7.71
N PHE A 174 1.98 -8.41 7.44
CA PHE A 174 1.73 -9.62 6.65
C PHE A 174 2.72 -10.70 7.06
N LEU A 175 2.43 -11.94 6.66
CA LEU A 175 3.26 -13.09 6.99
C LEU A 175 4.08 -13.51 5.77
N TRP A 176 5.35 -13.81 5.96
CA TRP A 176 6.21 -14.32 4.90
C TRP A 176 7.13 -15.41 5.42
N ILE A 177 7.45 -16.36 4.54
CA ILE A 177 8.34 -17.47 4.80
C ILE A 177 9.49 -17.36 3.79
N LYS A 178 10.71 -17.22 4.29
CA LYS A 178 11.95 -17.13 3.49
C LYS A 178 12.25 -18.45 2.79
N ASP A 179 12.15 -19.55 3.53
CA ASP A 179 12.35 -20.92 3.04
C ASP A 179 11.15 -21.78 3.42
N LEU A 180 10.67 -22.63 2.51
CA LEU A 180 9.45 -23.44 2.70
C LEU A 180 9.42 -24.28 4.00
N ASP A 181 10.59 -24.55 4.60
CA ASP A 181 10.77 -25.31 5.83
C ASP A 181 10.99 -24.44 7.09
N SER A 182 11.07 -23.11 6.91
CA SER A 182 11.28 -22.13 7.98
C SER A 182 9.95 -21.60 8.53
N PRO A 183 9.91 -21.14 9.80
CA PRO A 183 8.71 -20.54 10.37
C PRO A 183 8.32 -19.25 9.62
N ALA A 184 7.02 -18.95 9.64
CA ALA A 184 6.52 -17.68 9.12
C ALA A 184 6.91 -16.54 10.05
N GLU A 185 7.49 -15.50 9.47
CA GLU A 185 7.87 -14.26 10.13
C GLU A 185 6.93 -13.14 9.70
N ALA A 186 6.73 -12.17 10.59
CA ALA A 186 5.84 -11.05 10.34
C ALA A 186 6.63 -9.84 9.82
N TYR A 187 6.13 -9.24 8.74
CA TYR A 187 6.69 -8.04 8.12
C TYR A 187 5.63 -6.96 8.03
N ARG A 188 6.05 -5.71 7.87
CA ARG A 188 5.16 -4.56 7.65
C ARG A 188 5.81 -3.55 6.70
N ALA A 189 5.08 -2.52 6.26
CA ALA A 189 5.68 -1.43 5.50
C ALA A 189 6.86 -0.77 6.25
N GLY A 190 7.96 -0.51 5.55
CA GLY A 190 9.24 -0.08 6.14
C GLY A 190 9.34 1.42 6.42
N LYS A 191 10.35 1.81 7.20
CA LYS A 191 10.81 3.21 7.32
C LYS A 191 11.80 3.51 6.20
N GLN A 192 11.35 4.16 5.12
CA GLN A 192 12.29 4.53 4.07
C GLN A 192 13.19 5.69 4.54
N SER A 193 14.50 5.49 4.51
CA SER A 193 15.50 6.50 4.89
C SER A 193 15.51 7.65 3.89
N TYR A 194 15.54 8.87 4.41
CA TYR A 194 15.66 10.09 3.62
C TYR A 194 17.12 10.32 3.22
N ARG A 195 17.38 10.61 1.95
CA ARG A 195 18.33 11.68 1.61
C ARG A 195 17.50 12.95 1.57
N GLU A 196 17.94 13.97 2.32
CA GLU A 196 17.28 15.26 2.50
C GLU A 196 16.74 15.85 1.19
N GLY A 197 15.44 16.15 1.17
CA GLY A 197 14.76 16.79 0.04
C GLY A 197 13.24 16.73 0.19
N THR A 198 12.71 17.67 0.99
CA THR A 198 11.30 18.07 1.23
C THR A 198 10.14 17.28 0.60
N GLY A 199 9.11 16.94 1.39
CA GLY A 199 7.73 16.76 0.90
C GLY A 199 6.96 15.58 1.50
N GLN A 200 5.91 15.88 2.26
CA GLN A 200 4.90 14.94 2.74
C GLN A 200 4.04 14.45 1.57
N MET A 201 3.69 13.16 1.52
CA MET A 201 2.55 12.69 0.71
C MET A 201 2.04 11.34 1.23
N TRP A 202 0.73 11.25 1.40
CA TRP A 202 0.00 10.08 1.89
C TRP A 202 -0.97 9.52 0.83
N THR A 203 -1.12 8.19 0.89
CA THR A 203 -2.24 7.30 0.44
C THR A 203 -2.60 7.13 -1.04
N THR A 204 -2.56 5.86 -1.51
CA THR A 204 -3.77 5.13 -1.97
C THR A 204 -3.53 3.61 -2.02
N PHE A 205 -4.35 2.83 -1.30
CA PHE A 205 -4.67 1.44 -1.64
C PHE A 205 -5.94 1.43 -2.49
N SER A 206 -6.03 0.48 -3.43
CA SER A 206 -7.08 0.37 -4.45
C SER A 206 -8.51 0.36 -3.87
N SER A 207 -9.29 1.40 -4.19
CA SER A 207 -10.76 1.42 -4.04
C SER A 207 -11.40 0.69 -5.22
N LYS A 208 -12.38 -0.19 -4.95
CA LYS A 208 -13.18 -0.88 -5.97
C LYS A 208 -14.29 0.07 -6.43
N GLU A 209 -14.31 0.40 -7.72
CA GLU A 209 -15.49 0.96 -8.38
C GLU A 209 -16.68 0.00 -8.18
N LYS A 210 -17.70 0.44 -7.44
CA LYS A 210 -19.06 -0.13 -7.51
C LYS A 210 -19.86 0.73 -8.48
N LEU A 211 -20.15 0.18 -9.66
CA LEU A 211 -21.13 0.76 -10.58
C LEU A 211 -22.53 0.68 -9.94
N PRO A 212 -23.37 1.71 -10.09
CA PRO A 212 -24.76 1.68 -9.61
C PRO A 212 -25.59 0.73 -10.49
N THR A 213 -26.23 -0.26 -9.87
CA THR A 213 -27.33 -1.01 -10.47
C THR A 213 -28.58 -0.15 -10.52
N THR A 214 -29.17 -0.07 -11.71
CA THR A 214 -30.46 0.53 -12.06
C THR A 214 -31.62 -0.08 -11.29
#